data_AF-A0A1L3SXE2-F1
#
_entry.id   AF-A0A1L3SXE2-F1
#
_cell.length_a   1.000
_cell.length_b   1.000
_cell.length_c   1.000
_cell.angle_alpha   90.00
_cell.angle_beta   90.00
_cell.angle_gamma   90.00
#
_symmetry.space_group_name_H-M   'P 1'
#
loop_
_entity.id
_entity.type
_entity.pdbx_description
1 polymer ?
#
loop_
_entity_poly.entity_id
_entity_poly.type
_entity_poly.pdbx_seq_one_letter_code
_entity_poly.pdbx_strand_id
1 'polypeptide(L)'
;MRNDLLAELVRKLEAAQSRENDDTDDEERRLVRKSLGAVYEFLADAGVDRRLRAPLHHLYSALEDVSEGRNNSLFTLANAERRSTKKAFSASHDTMAAAAITILSEAPGWTLDKSATYVSRALGMDKKSLIHYRGNVKRKKGELRDAYHEWLRDRSRYPELSAEEHVRVMLETARSLSLNKA
;
A
#
# COMPACT_ATOMS: atom_id res chain seq x y z
N MET A 1 -41.84 8.52 -16.29
CA MET A 1 -41.48 7.51 -15.27
C MET A 1 -39.99 7.23 -15.17
N ARG A 2 -39.29 6.75 -16.21
CA ARG A 2 -37.85 6.38 -16.08
C ARG A 2 -36.91 7.58 -15.90
N ASN A 3 -37.25 8.73 -16.49
CA ASN A 3 -36.49 9.98 -16.32
C ASN A 3 -36.72 10.63 -14.95
N ASP A 4 -37.89 10.41 -14.35
CA ASP A 4 -38.25 11.04 -13.06
C ASP A 4 -37.44 10.42 -11.90
N LEU A 5 -37.22 9.10 -11.96
CA LEU A 5 -36.38 8.36 -10.99
C LEU A 5 -34.90 8.75 -11.07
N LEU A 6 -34.38 9.02 -12.27
CA LEU A 6 -33.00 9.48 -12.45
C LEU A 6 -32.82 10.91 -11.94
N ALA A 7 -33.79 11.80 -12.20
CA ALA A 7 -33.77 13.16 -11.68
C ALA A 7 -33.84 13.17 -10.15
N GLU A 8 -34.62 12.28 -9.54
CA GLU A 8 -34.72 12.14 -8.09
C GLU A 8 -33.42 11.62 -7.45
N LEU A 9 -32.75 10.66 -8.09
CA LEU A 9 -31.44 10.18 -7.67
C LEU A 9 -30.37 11.29 -7.73
N VAL A 10 -30.30 12.03 -8.84
CA VAL A 10 -29.36 13.16 -8.99
C VAL A 10 -29.60 14.21 -7.91
N ARG A 11 -30.87 14.59 -7.67
CA ARG A 11 -31.21 15.55 -6.61
C ARG A 11 -30.78 15.08 -5.22
N LYS A 12 -30.94 13.79 -4.91
CA LYS A 12 -30.51 13.20 -3.63
C LYS A 12 -28.98 13.17 -3.51
N LEU A 13 -28.26 12.90 -4.59
CA LEU A 13 -26.79 12.93 -4.61
C LEU A 13 -26.25 14.35 -4.38
N GLU A 14 -26.81 15.35 -5.08
CA GLU A 14 -26.44 16.75 -4.89
C GLU A 14 -26.73 17.23 -3.46
N ALA A 15 -27.92 16.91 -2.93
CA ALA A 15 -28.30 17.23 -1.56
C ALA A 15 -27.39 16.57 -0.50
N ALA A 16 -26.94 15.33 -0.75
CA ALA A 16 -26.03 14.63 0.15
C ALA A 16 -24.62 15.24 0.13
N GLN A 17 -24.15 15.72 -1.03
CA GLN A 17 -22.85 16.38 -1.16
C GLN A 17 -22.81 17.74 -0.47
N SER A 18 -23.91 18.51 -0.55
CA SER A 18 -24.01 19.84 0.08
C SER A 18 -24.17 19.84 1.60
N ARG A 19 -24.38 18.68 2.25
CA ARG A 19 -24.47 18.61 3.72
C ARG A 19 -23.07 18.79 4.33
N GLU A 20 -22.80 19.96 4.88
CA GLU A 20 -21.56 20.26 5.59
C GLU A 20 -21.58 19.56 6.96
N ASN A 21 -20.72 18.56 7.13
CA ASN A 21 -20.46 17.93 8.43
C ASN A 21 -18.95 18.01 8.68
N ASP A 22 -18.60 18.21 9.96
CA ASP A 22 -17.25 18.31 10.50
C ASP A 22 -16.59 16.92 10.54
N ASP A 23 -16.45 16.32 9.36
CA ASP A 23 -15.84 15.00 9.16
C ASP A 23 -14.33 15.17 8.95
N THR A 24 -13.55 14.49 9.79
CA THR A 24 -12.08 14.42 9.74
C THR A 24 -11.54 13.53 8.61
N ASP A 25 -12.41 13.03 7.75
CA ASP A 25 -12.05 12.17 6.61
C ASP A 25 -11.46 12.96 5.43
N ASP A 26 -10.61 12.29 4.66
CA ASP A 26 -10.19 12.75 3.34
C ASP A 26 -11.42 13.08 2.46
N GLU A 27 -11.34 14.17 1.70
CA GLU A 27 -12.45 14.70 0.88
C GLU A 27 -13.04 13.65 -0.07
N GLU A 28 -12.20 12.81 -0.69
CA GLU A 28 -12.64 11.72 -1.56
C GLU A 28 -13.45 10.65 -0.82
N ARG A 29 -13.03 10.28 0.40
CA ARG A 29 -13.72 9.25 1.20
C ARG A 29 -15.08 9.74 1.67
N ARG A 30 -15.15 11.00 2.09
CA ARG A 30 -16.39 11.68 2.47
C ARG A 30 -17.40 11.71 1.33
N LEU A 31 -16.95 12.03 0.11
CA LEU A 31 -17.78 12.04 -1.10
C LEU A 31 -18.36 10.65 -1.41
N VAL A 32 -17.53 9.61 -1.32
CA VAL A 32 -17.94 8.22 -1.56
C VAL A 32 -18.99 7.78 -0.53
N ARG A 33 -18.77 8.04 0.77
CA ARG A 33 -19.73 7.70 1.84
C ARG A 33 -21.09 8.36 1.61
N LYS A 34 -21.11 9.67 1.41
CA LYS A 34 -22.34 10.45 1.19
C LYS A 34 -23.12 9.99 -0.04
N SER A 35 -22.39 9.75 -1.13
CA SER A 35 -23.00 9.27 -2.39
C SER A 35 -23.60 7.88 -2.22
N LEU A 36 -22.91 6.97 -1.52
CA LEU A 36 -23.40 5.62 -1.26
C LEU A 36 -24.65 5.63 -0.35
N GLY A 37 -24.66 6.48 0.68
CA GLY A 37 -25.84 6.67 1.54
C GLY A 37 -27.05 7.16 0.76
N ALA A 38 -26.88 8.16 -0.11
CA ALA A 38 -27.93 8.68 -0.97
C ALA A 38 -28.49 7.62 -1.95
N VAL A 39 -27.61 6.78 -2.52
CA VAL A 39 -28.02 5.65 -3.37
C VAL A 39 -28.82 4.62 -2.57
N TYR A 40 -28.38 4.29 -1.35
CA TYR A 40 -29.11 3.36 -0.49
C TYR A 40 -30.50 3.87 -0.10
N GLU A 41 -30.62 5.15 0.26
CA GLU A 41 -31.90 5.80 0.56
C GLU A 41 -32.81 5.83 -0.67
N PHE A 42 -32.28 6.18 -1.84
CA PHE A 42 -33.02 6.15 -3.09
C PHE A 42 -33.57 4.75 -3.40
N LEU A 43 -32.76 3.69 -3.25
CA LEU A 43 -33.22 2.32 -3.42
C LEU A 43 -34.27 1.91 -2.38
N ALA A 44 -34.20 2.46 -1.16
CA ALA A 44 -35.22 2.28 -0.14
C ALA A 44 -36.56 2.87 -0.57
N ASP A 45 -36.54 4.13 -1.01
CA ASP A 45 -37.72 4.90 -1.42
C ASP A 45 -38.36 4.33 -2.69
N ALA A 46 -37.54 3.79 -3.59
CA ALA A 46 -37.97 3.08 -4.78
C ALA A 46 -38.58 1.68 -4.48
N GLY A 47 -38.63 1.26 -3.22
CA GLY A 47 -39.25 0.00 -2.79
C GLY A 47 -38.43 -1.25 -3.14
N VAL A 48 -37.11 -1.12 -3.37
CA VAL A 48 -36.25 -2.27 -3.63
C VAL A 48 -36.17 -3.16 -2.40
N ASP A 49 -36.24 -4.48 -2.60
CA ASP A 49 -36.21 -5.45 -1.50
C ASP A 49 -35.00 -5.24 -0.60
N ARG A 50 -35.25 -5.25 0.71
CA ARG A 50 -34.23 -5.18 1.78
C ARG A 50 -33.08 -6.16 1.55
N ARG A 51 -33.34 -7.35 1.01
CA ARG A 51 -32.33 -8.37 0.71
C ARG A 51 -31.35 -7.93 -0.37
N LEU A 52 -31.84 -7.26 -1.41
CA LEU A 52 -31.02 -6.80 -2.54
C LEU A 52 -30.20 -5.55 -2.19
N ARG A 53 -30.68 -4.74 -1.24
CA ARG A 53 -29.98 -3.54 -0.75
C ARG A 53 -29.11 -3.78 0.50
N ALA A 54 -29.19 -4.95 1.13
CA ALA A 54 -28.40 -5.30 2.31
C ALA A 54 -26.87 -5.20 2.09
N PRO A 55 -26.30 -5.65 0.95
CA PRO A 55 -24.86 -5.49 0.71
C PRO A 55 -24.42 -4.02 0.66
N LEU A 56 -25.24 -3.14 0.07
CA LEU A 56 -24.96 -1.70 0.02
C LEU A 56 -25.02 -1.06 1.41
N HIS A 57 -25.99 -1.48 2.24
CA HIS A 57 -26.04 -1.06 3.64
C HIS A 57 -24.79 -1.50 4.39
N HIS A 58 -24.36 -2.75 4.25
CA HIS A 58 -23.17 -3.25 4.94
C HIS A 58 -21.91 -2.48 4.52
N LEU A 59 -21.78 -2.15 3.22
CA LEU A 59 -20.70 -1.32 2.73
C LEU A 59 -20.75 0.11 3.28
N TYR A 60 -21.93 0.72 3.33
CA TYR A 60 -22.12 2.05 3.91
C TYR A 60 -21.73 2.08 5.40
N SER A 61 -22.22 1.11 6.18
CA SER A 61 -21.86 0.97 7.60
C SER A 61 -20.38 0.66 7.79
N ALA A 62 -19.73 -0.06 6.87
CA ALA A 62 -18.29 -0.27 6.87
C ALA A 62 -17.51 1.05 6.78
N LEU A 63 -17.95 1.95 5.90
CA LEU A 63 -17.31 3.24 5.69
C LEU A 63 -17.51 4.16 6.89
N GLU A 64 -18.68 4.13 7.52
CA GLU A 64 -18.94 4.84 8.78
C GLU A 64 -18.05 4.31 9.91
N ASP A 65 -18.00 2.99 10.08
CA ASP A 65 -17.14 2.33 11.08
C ASP A 65 -15.66 2.74 10.89
N VAL A 66 -15.15 2.74 9.65
CA VAL A 66 -13.78 3.19 9.33
C VAL A 66 -13.56 4.65 9.69
N SER A 67 -14.50 5.55 9.36
CA SER A 67 -14.39 6.98 9.69
C SER A 67 -14.44 7.27 11.19
N GLU A 68 -15.19 6.47 11.94
CA GLU A 68 -15.29 6.58 13.40
C GLU A 68 -14.15 5.82 14.12
N GLY A 69 -13.17 5.31 13.38
CA GLY A 69 -12.04 4.55 13.91
C GLY A 69 -12.41 3.18 14.48
N ARG A 70 -13.63 2.69 14.22
CA ARG A 70 -14.12 1.37 14.63
C ARG A 70 -13.75 0.37 13.54
N ASN A 71 -12.77 -0.48 13.79
CA ASN A 71 -12.49 -1.60 12.89
C ASN A 71 -13.47 -2.75 13.17
N ASN A 72 -14.56 -2.80 12.41
CA ASN A 72 -15.48 -3.94 12.45
C ASN A 72 -14.76 -5.22 12.00
N SER A 73 -14.86 -6.30 12.78
CA SER A 73 -14.14 -7.56 12.54
C SER A 73 -14.60 -8.28 11.26
N LEU A 74 -15.73 -7.87 10.67
CA LEU A 74 -16.19 -8.34 9.36
C LEU A 74 -15.38 -7.77 8.19
N PHE A 75 -14.71 -6.63 8.36
CA PHE A 75 -13.86 -6.00 7.34
C PHE A 75 -12.36 -6.19 7.59
N THR A 76 -11.98 -6.81 8.71
CA THR A 76 -10.65 -7.40 8.80
C THR A 76 -10.57 -8.55 7.80
N LEU A 77 -9.76 -8.38 6.76
CA LEU A 77 -9.35 -9.46 5.84
C LEU A 77 -9.17 -10.76 6.63
N ALA A 78 -9.99 -11.76 6.35
CA ALA A 78 -9.80 -13.09 6.90
C ALA A 78 -8.37 -13.54 6.54
N ASN A 79 -7.50 -13.63 7.54
CA ASN A 79 -6.08 -13.94 7.43
C ASN A 79 -5.14 -12.87 6.86
N ALA A 80 -5.42 -11.57 7.04
CA ALA A 80 -4.29 -10.65 7.10
C ALA A 80 -3.60 -10.83 8.46
N GLU A 81 -2.63 -11.76 8.53
CA GLU A 81 -1.69 -11.82 9.64
C GLU A 81 -1.23 -10.38 9.90
N ARG A 82 -1.66 -9.77 11.02
CA ARG A 82 -1.14 -8.50 11.51
C ARG A 82 0.32 -8.71 11.93
N ARG A 83 1.20 -8.97 10.98
CA ARG A 83 2.63 -8.80 11.14
C ARG A 83 2.83 -7.30 11.29
N SER A 84 3.34 -6.90 12.44
CA SER A 84 3.80 -5.53 12.72
C SER A 84 4.39 -4.90 11.46
N THR A 85 3.67 -3.95 10.85
CA THR A 85 4.06 -3.27 9.61
C THR A 85 5.44 -2.62 9.75
N LYS A 86 5.82 -2.22 10.96
CA LYS A 86 7.14 -1.65 11.27
C LYS A 86 8.28 -2.68 11.10
N LYS A 87 8.10 -3.93 11.55
CA LYS A 87 9.11 -5.00 11.38
C LYS A 87 9.12 -5.55 9.96
N ALA A 88 7.97 -5.71 9.32
CA ALA A 88 7.87 -6.15 7.93
C ALA A 88 8.48 -5.13 6.95
N PHE A 89 8.24 -3.82 7.17
CA PHE A 89 8.81 -2.75 6.34
C PHE A 89 10.32 -2.58 6.56
N SER A 90 10.79 -2.60 7.81
CA SER A 90 12.24 -2.60 8.10
C SER A 90 12.93 -3.80 7.44
N ALA A 91 12.32 -4.98 7.55
CA ALA A 91 12.87 -6.18 6.93
C ALA A 91 12.79 -6.13 5.39
N SER A 92 11.80 -5.45 4.80
CA SER A 92 11.73 -5.19 3.36
C SER A 92 12.86 -4.26 2.89
N HIS A 93 13.13 -3.20 3.64
CA HIS A 93 14.21 -2.25 3.35
C HIS A 93 15.61 -2.88 3.48
N ASP A 94 15.85 -3.64 4.54
CA ASP A 94 17.08 -4.42 4.72
C ASP A 94 17.28 -5.44 3.60
N THR A 95 16.18 -6.05 3.15
CA THR A 95 16.17 -7.04 2.07
C THR A 95 16.48 -6.43 0.72
N MET A 96 15.86 -5.28 0.41
CA MET A 96 16.16 -4.50 -0.79
C MET A 96 17.62 -4.01 -0.78
N ALA A 97 18.11 -3.49 0.36
CA ALA A 97 19.49 -3.07 0.51
C ALA A 97 20.48 -4.23 0.31
N ALA A 98 20.18 -5.42 0.86
CA ALA A 98 20.98 -6.61 0.65
C ALA A 98 20.98 -7.09 -0.82
N ALA A 99 19.85 -6.98 -1.51
CA ALA A 99 19.74 -7.28 -2.93
C ALA A 99 20.57 -6.28 -3.76
N ALA A 100 20.46 -4.98 -3.48
CA ALA A 100 21.25 -3.92 -4.12
C ALA A 100 22.77 -4.16 -3.97
N ILE A 101 23.25 -4.52 -2.78
CA ILE A 101 24.66 -4.89 -2.55
C ILE A 101 25.06 -6.08 -3.41
N THR A 102 24.16 -7.07 -3.57
CA THR A 102 24.43 -8.27 -4.36
C THR A 102 24.55 -7.93 -5.85
N ILE A 103 23.58 -7.16 -6.38
CA ILE A 103 23.56 -6.69 -7.77
C ILE A 103 24.83 -5.91 -8.11
N LEU A 104 25.23 -4.96 -7.25
CA LEU A 104 26.48 -4.22 -7.44
C LEU A 104 27.69 -5.15 -7.36
N SER A 105 27.77 -6.04 -6.36
CA SER A 105 28.94 -6.90 -6.17
C SER A 105 29.19 -7.91 -7.31
N GLU A 106 28.18 -8.19 -8.11
CA GLU A 106 28.27 -9.05 -9.30
C GLU A 106 28.61 -8.27 -10.57
N ALA A 107 28.56 -6.93 -10.51
CA ALA A 107 28.90 -6.06 -11.63
C ALA A 107 30.43 -5.84 -11.77
N PRO A 108 30.95 -5.64 -12.98
CA PRO A 108 32.36 -5.34 -13.19
C PRO A 108 32.80 -4.07 -12.45
N GLY A 109 33.96 -4.10 -11.80
CA GLY A 109 34.55 -2.94 -11.10
C GLY A 109 34.04 -2.71 -9.68
N TRP A 110 33.03 -3.47 -9.24
CA TRP A 110 32.47 -3.39 -7.90
C TRP A 110 33.00 -4.52 -7.00
N THR A 111 33.41 -4.14 -5.79
CA THR A 111 33.71 -5.11 -4.72
C THR A 111 32.55 -5.14 -3.73
N LEU A 112 32.45 -6.21 -2.95
CA LEU A 112 31.45 -6.29 -1.88
C LEU A 112 31.55 -5.09 -0.92
N ASP A 113 32.78 -4.68 -0.60
CA ASP A 113 33.04 -3.56 0.31
C ASP A 113 32.60 -2.21 -0.28
N LYS A 114 32.92 -1.96 -1.56
CA LYS A 114 32.48 -0.77 -2.30
C LYS A 114 30.96 -0.71 -2.40
N SER A 115 30.34 -1.84 -2.74
CA SER A 115 28.89 -1.99 -2.86
C SER A 115 28.17 -1.70 -1.54
N ALA A 116 28.66 -2.28 -0.45
CA ALA A 116 28.10 -2.07 0.89
C ALA A 116 28.28 -0.62 1.36
N THR A 117 29.40 0.01 1.03
CA THR A 117 29.66 1.42 1.36
C THR A 117 28.71 2.35 0.59
N TYR A 118 28.50 2.09 -0.69
CA TYR A 118 27.58 2.88 -1.54
C TYR A 118 26.14 2.81 -1.01
N VAL A 119 25.63 1.60 -0.77
CA VAL A 119 24.25 1.38 -0.27
C VAL A 119 24.07 1.92 1.16
N SER A 120 25.05 1.70 2.04
CA SER A 120 25.06 2.22 3.42
C SER A 120 24.93 3.74 3.44
N ARG A 121 25.71 4.45 2.61
CA ARG A 121 25.67 5.91 2.50
C ARG A 121 24.35 6.39 1.89
N ALA A 122 23.80 5.66 0.94
CA ALA A 122 22.53 6.02 0.33
C ALA A 122 21.35 5.90 1.31
N LEU A 123 21.33 4.88 2.17
CA LEU A 123 20.19 4.60 3.05
C LEU A 123 20.39 5.05 4.50
N GLY A 124 21.57 5.55 4.87
CA GLY A 124 21.89 5.91 6.25
C GLY A 124 21.97 4.71 7.19
N MET A 125 22.32 3.53 6.67
CA MET A 125 22.33 2.27 7.41
C MET A 125 23.76 1.82 7.76
N ASP A 126 23.93 1.08 8.85
CA ASP A 126 25.25 0.55 9.22
C ASP A 126 25.75 -0.51 8.23
N LYS A 127 26.95 -0.29 7.69
CA LYS A 127 27.61 -1.16 6.70
C LYS A 127 27.79 -2.59 7.21
N LYS A 128 28.22 -2.77 8.47
CA LYS A 128 28.46 -4.11 9.03
C LYS A 128 27.15 -4.88 9.16
N SER A 129 26.09 -4.21 9.61
CA SER A 129 24.75 -4.76 9.73
C SER A 129 24.20 -5.21 8.37
N LEU A 130 24.38 -4.41 7.31
CA LEU A 130 23.96 -4.77 5.95
C LEU A 130 24.69 -5.99 5.39
N ILE A 131 26.02 -6.07 5.58
CA ILE A 131 26.81 -7.22 5.13
C ILE A 131 26.39 -8.49 5.87
N HIS A 132 26.20 -8.39 7.19
CA HIS A 132 25.72 -9.49 8.01
C HIS A 132 24.32 -9.95 7.60
N TYR A 133 23.41 -9.00 7.39
CA TYR A 133 22.05 -9.29 6.93
C TYR A 133 22.05 -9.96 5.56
N ARG A 134 22.84 -9.47 4.59
CA ARG A 134 23.00 -10.09 3.27
C ARG A 134 23.49 -11.54 3.37
N GLY A 135 24.45 -11.82 4.25
CA GLY A 135 24.91 -13.19 4.48
C GLY A 135 23.80 -14.11 5.01
N ASN A 136 22.92 -13.57 5.85
CA ASN A 136 21.87 -14.32 6.52
C ASN A 136 20.56 -14.42 5.72
N VAL A 137 20.24 -13.45 4.86
CA VAL A 137 18.94 -13.42 4.14
C VAL A 137 18.76 -14.64 3.24
N LYS A 138 19.84 -15.14 2.65
CA LYS A 138 19.84 -16.38 1.85
C LYS A 138 19.47 -17.63 2.67
N ARG A 139 19.70 -17.60 3.98
CA ARG A 139 19.41 -18.70 4.93
C ARG A 139 18.04 -18.55 5.60
N LYS A 140 17.41 -17.37 5.52
CA LYS A 140 16.05 -17.16 6.03
C LYS A 140 15.04 -17.96 5.20
N LYS A 141 13.94 -18.38 5.82
CA LYS A 141 12.78 -18.98 5.15
C LYS A 141 11.63 -17.98 5.10
N GLY A 142 10.77 -18.10 4.08
CA GLY A 142 9.57 -17.30 3.90
C GLY A 142 9.82 -15.95 3.20
N GLU A 143 8.87 -15.03 3.38
CA GLU A 143 8.70 -13.77 2.64
C GLU A 143 9.98 -12.95 2.43
N LEU A 144 10.90 -12.91 3.40
CA LEU A 144 12.13 -12.11 3.28
C LEU A 144 13.13 -12.70 2.27
N ARG A 145 13.20 -14.03 2.18
CA ARG A 145 14.02 -14.68 1.17
C ARG A 145 13.38 -14.54 -0.21
N ASP A 146 12.06 -14.64 -0.28
CA ASP A 146 11.33 -14.53 -1.54
C ASP A 146 11.42 -13.11 -2.09
N ALA A 147 11.25 -12.08 -1.24
CA ALA A 147 11.47 -10.69 -1.58
C ALA A 147 12.92 -10.41 -2.03
N TYR A 148 13.92 -11.00 -1.36
CA TYR A 148 15.33 -10.89 -1.79
C TYR A 148 15.52 -11.41 -3.22
N HIS A 149 14.97 -12.59 -3.53
CA HIS A 149 15.06 -13.17 -4.87
C HIS A 149 14.18 -12.45 -5.91
N GLU A 150 13.09 -11.82 -5.49
CA GLU A 150 12.27 -10.98 -6.35
C GLU A 150 13.06 -9.75 -6.81
N TRP A 151 13.74 -9.03 -5.91
CA TRP A 151 14.60 -7.91 -6.27
C TRP A 151 15.74 -8.32 -7.23
N LEU A 152 16.34 -9.51 -7.03
CA LEU A 152 17.33 -10.03 -7.97
C LEU A 152 16.74 -10.37 -9.34
N ARG A 153 15.49 -10.86 -9.39
CA ARG A 153 14.78 -11.12 -10.66
C ARG A 153 14.33 -9.82 -11.32
N ASP A 154 14.01 -8.78 -10.56
CA ASP A 154 13.66 -7.49 -11.12
C ASP A 154 14.80 -6.91 -11.96
N ARG A 155 16.05 -7.09 -11.52
CA ARG A 155 17.25 -6.76 -12.32
C ARG A 155 17.26 -7.42 -13.71
N SER A 156 16.77 -8.67 -13.84
CA SER A 156 16.70 -9.36 -15.13
C SER A 156 15.64 -8.80 -16.08
N ARG A 157 14.68 -8.02 -15.57
CA ARG A 157 13.64 -7.36 -16.38
C ARG A 157 14.13 -6.09 -17.07
N TYR A 158 15.24 -5.53 -16.60
CA TYR A 158 15.84 -4.29 -17.11
C TYR A 158 17.29 -4.51 -17.57
N PRO A 159 17.56 -5.38 -18.56
CA PRO A 159 18.91 -5.66 -19.04
C PRO A 159 19.63 -4.42 -19.60
N GLU A 160 18.88 -3.45 -20.11
CA GLU A 160 19.35 -2.20 -20.70
C GLU A 160 19.96 -1.22 -19.68
N LEU A 161 19.55 -1.31 -18.40
CA LEU A 161 20.10 -0.47 -17.34
C LEU A 161 21.41 -1.07 -16.83
N SER A 162 22.39 -0.21 -16.56
CA SER A 162 23.59 -0.63 -15.83
C SER A 162 23.21 -1.05 -14.40
N ALA A 163 24.03 -1.92 -13.79
CA ALA A 163 23.78 -2.35 -12.41
C ALA A 163 23.73 -1.18 -11.43
N GLU A 164 24.53 -0.14 -11.67
CA GLU A 164 24.56 1.08 -10.87
C GLU A 164 23.28 1.90 -11.03
N GLU A 165 22.80 2.10 -12.25
CA GLU A 165 21.56 2.84 -12.50
C GLU A 165 20.34 2.12 -11.93
N HIS A 166 20.26 0.80 -12.10
CA HIS A 166 19.17 0.02 -11.54
C HIS A 166 19.15 0.12 -10.00
N VAL A 167 20.32 -0.02 -9.37
CA VAL A 167 20.44 0.11 -7.92
C VAL A 167 20.12 1.53 -7.45
N ARG A 168 20.50 2.57 -8.22
CA ARG A 168 20.11 3.95 -7.92
C ARG A 168 18.59 4.10 -7.86
N VAL A 169 17.86 3.56 -8.84
CA VAL A 169 16.38 3.58 -8.86
C VAL A 169 15.79 2.82 -7.67
N MET A 170 16.35 1.65 -7.32
CA MET A 170 15.94 0.89 -6.13
C MET A 170 16.09 1.75 -4.86
N LEU A 171 17.23 2.43 -4.70
CA LEU A 171 17.54 3.24 -3.52
C LEU A 171 16.70 4.53 -3.45
N GLU A 172 16.40 5.16 -4.58
CA GLU A 172 15.49 6.30 -4.67
C GLU A 172 14.06 5.91 -4.25
N THR A 173 13.59 4.75 -4.71
CA THR A 173 12.29 4.19 -4.32
C THR A 173 12.24 3.91 -2.81
N ALA A 174 13.32 3.39 -2.24
CA ALA A 174 13.43 3.20 -0.80
C ALA A 174 13.36 4.52 -0.02
N ARG A 175 14.07 5.55 -0.51
CA ARG A 175 14.07 6.87 0.10
C ARG A 175 12.70 7.52 0.06
N SER A 176 11.99 7.48 -1.07
CA SER A 176 10.64 8.05 -1.17
C SER A 176 9.66 7.35 -0.22
N LEU A 177 9.75 6.02 -0.11
CA LEU A 177 8.96 5.24 0.85
C LEU A 177 9.34 5.56 2.32
N SER A 178 10.58 5.94 2.60
CA SER A 178 11.02 6.34 3.94
C SER A 178 10.62 7.76 4.33
N LEU A 179 10.52 8.68 3.35
CA LEU A 179 10.20 10.10 3.54
C LEU A 179 8.70 10.36 3.72
N ASN A 180 7.82 9.56 3.10
CA ASN A 180 6.36 9.63 3.28
C ASN A 180 5.88 9.19 4.69
N LYS A 181 6.78 9.21 5.67
CA LYS A 181 6.58 8.79 7.06
C LYS A 181 6.90 9.91 8.06
N ALA A 182 7.42 11.04 7.58
CA ALA A 182 7.58 12.27 8.36
C ALA A 182 6.37 13.17 8.14
#